data_AF-A0A6L3APZ3-F1
#
_entry.id   AF-A0A6L3APZ3-F1
#
_cell.length_a   1.000
_cell.length_b   1.000
_cell.length_c   1.000
_cell.angle_alpha   90.00
_cell.angle_beta   90.00
_cell.angle_gamma   90.00
#
_symmetry.space_group_name_H-M   'P 1'
#
loop_
_entity.id
_entity.type
_entity.pdbx_description
1 polymer ?
#
loop_
_entity_poly.entity_id
_entity_poly.type
_entity_poly.pdbx_seq_one_letter_code
_entity_poly.pdbx_strand_id
1 'polypeptide(L)'
;MAFTKLSDLFQEPEEQTQWLVDGLLPTGGFSIVVAKPKVGKSTLARGLALSVATGELFLDKEILKGVVIYLALEEKRSEIKKHFQDMGATGNEEIHIYVGGAPADAISQIKGVVEKLKPALLVIDPLFRFTKVKDGNDYHQVTNALEPILRLARDTGTHVLCVHHSRKGESSAEDSFLGSQAIFGSVDTLMIMKRHEHYRTLQTIQRYGDDLPETILTKRASNRANNNERG
;
A
#
# COMPACT_ATOMS: atom_id res chain seq x y z
N MET A 1 -21.82 9.44 -17.39
CA MET A 1 -20.85 10.50 -17.75
C MET A 1 -21.59 11.82 -17.69
N ALA A 2 -21.07 12.78 -16.93
CA ALA A 2 -21.56 14.16 -16.91
C ALA A 2 -20.49 15.03 -17.56
N PHE A 3 -20.90 16.03 -18.35
CA PHE A 3 -19.98 16.97 -18.99
C PHE A 3 -20.10 18.32 -18.28
N THR A 4 -18.99 18.83 -17.76
CA THR A 4 -18.91 20.17 -17.16
C THR A 4 -18.39 21.15 -18.21
N LYS A 5 -19.03 22.32 -18.33
CA LYS A 5 -18.54 23.39 -19.21
C LYS A 5 -17.25 23.97 -18.60
N LEU A 6 -16.25 24.26 -19.43
CA LEU A 6 -14.95 24.76 -18.97
C LEU A 6 -15.06 26.00 -18.04
N SER A 7 -16.03 26.90 -18.31
CA SER A 7 -16.28 28.07 -17.46
C SER A 7 -16.71 27.70 -16.04
N ASP A 8 -17.50 26.64 -15.93
CA ASP A 8 -18.07 26.19 -14.66
C ASP A 8 -17.00 25.41 -13.89
N LEU A 9 -16.19 24.61 -14.60
CA LEU A 9 -15.02 23.93 -14.04
C LEU A 9 -14.02 24.90 -13.40
N PHE A 10 -13.78 26.07 -14.00
CA PHE A 10 -12.90 27.10 -13.43
C PHE A 10 -13.45 27.79 -12.17
N GLN A 11 -14.74 27.63 -11.89
CA GLN A 11 -15.36 28.13 -10.66
C GLN A 11 -15.43 27.06 -9.57
N GLU A 12 -15.07 25.81 -9.87
CA GLU A 12 -14.97 24.75 -8.88
C GLU A 12 -13.81 25.07 -7.91
N PRO A 13 -13.97 24.78 -6.61
CA PRO A 13 -12.90 24.99 -5.65
C PRO A 13 -11.69 24.10 -5.98
N GLU A 14 -10.49 24.59 -5.67
CA GLU A 14 -9.29 23.76 -5.80
C GLU A 14 -9.41 22.50 -4.94
N GLU A 15 -9.13 21.35 -5.55
CA GLU A 15 -9.13 20.07 -4.86
C GLU A 15 -7.89 20.00 -3.95
N GLN A 16 -8.11 20.07 -2.64
CA GLN A 16 -7.03 19.84 -1.68
C GLN A 16 -6.79 18.33 -1.52
N THR A 17 -5.57 17.89 -1.82
CA THR A 17 -5.17 16.51 -1.59
C THR A 17 -5.23 16.19 -0.09
N GLN A 18 -6.16 15.33 0.29
CA GLN A 18 -6.19 14.73 1.63
C GLN A 18 -5.20 13.57 1.69
N TRP A 19 -4.50 13.42 2.81
CA TRP A 19 -3.42 12.44 2.97
C TRP A 19 -3.79 11.35 3.98
N LEU A 20 -3.61 10.09 3.60
CA LEU A 20 -3.54 8.97 4.53
C LEU A 20 -2.21 8.97 5.28
N VAL A 21 -1.12 9.21 4.55
CA VAL A 21 0.23 9.43 5.09
C VAL A 21 0.71 10.76 4.54
N ASP A 22 1.03 11.69 5.42
CA ASP A 22 1.31 13.08 5.05
C ASP A 22 2.42 13.20 3.98
N GLY A 23 2.07 13.83 2.85
CA GLY A 23 2.94 13.99 1.68
C GLY A 23 3.46 12.69 1.06
N LEU A 24 2.84 11.54 1.33
CA LEU A 24 3.27 10.24 0.81
C LEU A 24 2.14 9.43 0.17
N LEU A 25 0.99 9.27 0.85
CA LEU A 25 -0.11 8.45 0.36
C LEU A 25 -1.41 9.27 0.42
N PRO A 26 -2.00 9.68 -0.71
CA PRO A 26 -3.26 10.45 -0.71
C PRO A 26 -4.45 9.55 -0.41
N THR A 27 -5.50 10.05 0.25
CA THR A 27 -6.77 9.32 0.41
C THR A 27 -7.39 9.05 -0.95
N GLY A 28 -8.06 7.90 -1.12
CA GLY A 28 -8.59 7.48 -2.43
C GLY A 28 -7.54 7.22 -3.50
N GLY A 29 -6.26 7.28 -3.14
CA GLY A 29 -5.13 7.02 -4.02
C GLY A 29 -4.76 5.54 -4.13
N PHE A 30 -3.87 5.27 -5.06
CA PHE A 30 -3.34 3.93 -5.31
C PHE A 30 -1.81 3.92 -5.31
N SER A 31 -1.23 3.02 -4.52
CA SER A 31 0.21 2.88 -4.40
C SER A 31 0.68 1.43 -4.54
N ILE A 32 1.93 1.27 -4.96
CA ILE A 32 2.56 -0.04 -5.10
C ILE A 32 3.91 -0.06 -4.40
N VAL A 33 4.16 -1.09 -3.60
CA VAL A 33 5.51 -1.44 -3.13
C VAL A 33 6.14 -2.47 -4.06
N VAL A 34 7.22 -2.10 -4.72
CA VAL A 34 8.02 -2.97 -5.59
C VAL A 34 9.38 -3.27 -4.98
N ALA A 35 9.73 -4.56 -4.97
CA ALA A 35 11.05 -5.03 -4.54
C ALA A 35 11.27 -6.48 -4.95
N LYS A 36 12.53 -6.90 -4.96
CA LYS A 36 12.90 -8.32 -5.07
C LYS A 36 12.25 -9.16 -3.95
N PRO A 37 12.06 -10.48 -4.13
CA PRO A 37 11.58 -11.35 -3.06
C PRO A 37 12.41 -11.25 -1.78
N LYS A 38 11.77 -11.38 -0.62
CA LYS A 38 12.40 -11.38 0.72
C LYS A 38 13.14 -10.09 1.11
N VAL A 39 12.86 -8.97 0.43
CA VAL A 39 13.40 -7.64 0.81
C VAL A 39 12.66 -7.07 2.04
N GLY A 40 11.38 -7.37 2.23
CA GLY A 40 10.61 -6.93 3.40
C GLY A 40 9.34 -6.12 3.10
N LYS A 41 8.81 -6.20 1.88
CA LYS A 41 7.59 -5.48 1.46
C LYS A 41 6.39 -5.73 2.37
N SER A 42 6.10 -7.00 2.68
CA SER A 42 5.01 -7.36 3.59
C SER A 42 5.24 -6.84 5.00
N THR A 43 6.49 -6.71 5.44
CA THR A 43 6.83 -6.05 6.72
C THR A 43 6.53 -4.56 6.67
N LEU A 44 6.92 -3.86 5.58
CA LEU A 44 6.57 -2.45 5.38
C LEU A 44 5.05 -2.23 5.34
N ALA A 45 4.33 -3.07 4.57
CA ALA A 45 2.89 -3.00 4.41
C ALA A 45 2.13 -3.25 5.73
N ARG A 46 2.58 -4.23 6.53
CA ARG A 46 2.02 -4.47 7.88
C ARG A 46 2.35 -3.35 8.86
N GLY A 47 3.53 -2.73 8.72
CA GLY A 47 3.93 -1.58 9.53
C GLY A 47 3.06 -0.37 9.25
N LEU A 48 2.77 -0.11 7.96
CA LEU A 48 1.79 0.90 7.57
C LEU A 48 0.39 0.54 8.09
N ALA A 49 -0.06 -0.71 7.95
CA ALA A 49 -1.35 -1.15 8.46
C ALA A 49 -1.51 -0.90 9.96
N LEU A 50 -0.49 -1.21 10.77
CA LEU A 50 -0.49 -0.90 12.19
C LEU A 50 -0.51 0.60 12.43
N SER A 51 0.32 1.37 11.73
CA SER A 51 0.39 2.83 11.88
C SER A 51 -0.96 3.50 11.56
N VAL A 52 -1.65 3.07 10.49
CA VAL A 52 -3.00 3.54 10.14
C VAL A 52 -4.04 3.14 11.19
N ALA A 53 -3.99 1.91 11.71
CA ALA A 53 -4.94 1.46 12.71
C ALA A 53 -4.73 2.12 14.08
N THR A 54 -3.51 2.54 14.42
CA THR A 54 -3.18 3.17 15.71
C THR A 54 -3.16 4.70 15.65
N GLY A 55 -2.89 5.28 14.48
CA GLY A 55 -2.57 6.70 14.31
C GLY A 55 -1.11 7.04 14.67
N GLU A 56 -0.25 6.06 14.90
CA GLU A 56 1.18 6.29 15.10
C GLU A 56 1.83 6.75 13.80
N LEU A 57 2.90 7.56 13.88
CA LEU A 57 3.62 8.07 12.70
C LEU A 57 4.05 6.92 11.77
N PHE A 58 4.25 7.18 10.48
CA PHE A 58 4.91 6.24 9.57
C PHE A 58 5.99 6.97 8.77
N LEU A 59 7.24 6.49 8.82
CA LEU A 59 8.39 7.19 8.21
C LEU A 59 8.46 8.67 8.63
N ASP A 60 8.26 8.91 9.93
CA ASP A 60 8.24 10.23 10.56
C ASP A 60 7.19 11.20 9.99
N LYS A 61 6.15 10.66 9.34
CA LYS A 61 5.00 11.40 8.80
C LYS A 61 3.72 11.10 9.57
N GLU A 62 2.86 12.09 9.66
CA GLU A 62 1.55 11.97 10.29
C GLU A 62 0.62 11.04 9.51
N ILE A 63 -0.32 10.43 10.23
CA ILE A 63 -1.23 9.41 9.73
C ILE A 63 -2.68 9.81 10.00
N LEU A 64 -3.53 9.70 8.98
CA LEU A 64 -4.97 9.66 9.17
C LEU A 64 -5.37 8.28 9.71
N LYS A 65 -5.69 8.22 11.02
CA LYS A 65 -6.11 6.98 11.66
C LYS A 65 -7.41 6.45 11.06
N GLY A 66 -7.50 5.13 10.82
CA GLY A 66 -8.74 4.52 10.34
C GLY A 66 -8.71 2.99 10.30
N VAL A 67 -9.83 2.42 9.84
CA VAL A 67 -9.99 0.97 9.67
C VAL A 67 -9.08 0.50 8.52
N VAL A 68 -8.46 -0.67 8.72
CA VAL A 68 -7.59 -1.29 7.71
C VAL A 68 -8.15 -2.64 7.28
N ILE A 69 -8.09 -2.92 5.98
CA ILE A 69 -8.27 -4.28 5.45
C ILE A 69 -6.93 -4.78 4.93
N TYR A 70 -6.52 -5.98 5.32
CA TYR A 70 -5.30 -6.63 4.84
C TYR A 70 -5.63 -7.98 4.17
N LEU A 71 -5.34 -8.10 2.89
CA LEU A 71 -5.47 -9.35 2.14
C LEU A 71 -4.10 -10.03 2.02
N ALA A 72 -3.86 -11.04 2.86
CA ALA A 72 -2.66 -11.89 2.80
C ALA A 72 -2.93 -13.11 1.92
N LEU A 73 -2.40 -13.10 0.70
CA LEU A 73 -2.80 -14.03 -0.36
C LEU A 73 -1.81 -15.17 -0.61
N GLU A 74 -0.67 -15.17 0.06
CA GLU A 74 0.35 -16.23 -0.07
C GLU A 74 0.72 -16.90 1.26
N GLU A 75 0.78 -16.14 2.36
CA GLU A 75 1.25 -16.67 3.65
C GLU A 75 0.19 -17.42 4.46
N LYS A 76 0.67 -18.20 5.44
CA LYS A 76 -0.20 -18.95 6.36
C LYS A 76 -0.72 -18.05 7.48
N ARG A 77 -1.91 -18.36 8.01
CA ARG A 77 -2.51 -17.62 9.15
C ARG A 77 -1.58 -17.52 10.35
N SER A 78 -0.83 -18.58 10.66
CA SER A 78 0.12 -18.60 11.78
C SER A 78 1.29 -17.63 11.59
N GLU A 79 1.78 -17.47 10.35
CA GLU A 79 2.87 -16.56 10.01
C GLU A 79 2.42 -15.11 10.10
N ILE A 80 1.23 -14.81 9.56
CA ILE A 80 0.62 -13.48 9.67
C ILE A 80 0.40 -13.10 11.13
N LYS A 81 -0.22 -13.99 11.91
CA LYS A 81 -0.45 -13.79 13.35
C LYS A 81 0.86 -13.49 14.07
N LYS A 82 1.86 -14.37 13.93
CA LYS A 82 3.15 -14.22 14.60
C LYS A 82 3.82 -12.90 14.21
N HIS A 83 3.80 -12.54 12.93
CA HIS A 83 4.47 -11.33 12.47
C HIS A 83 3.80 -10.05 12.99
N PHE A 84 2.46 -9.99 13.07
CA PHE A 84 1.80 -8.86 13.73
C PHE A 84 2.12 -8.78 15.22
N GLN A 85 2.18 -9.91 15.92
CA GLN A 85 2.60 -9.97 17.33
C GLN A 85 4.05 -9.49 17.52
N ASP A 86 4.97 -9.95 16.67
CA ASP A 86 6.37 -9.54 16.69
C ASP A 86 6.54 -8.03 16.39
N MET A 87 5.57 -7.42 15.72
CA MET A 87 5.50 -5.96 15.47
C MET A 87 4.81 -5.17 16.60
N GLY A 88 4.35 -5.83 17.66
CA GLY A 88 3.73 -5.19 18.81
C GLY A 88 2.20 -5.01 18.72
N ALA A 89 1.54 -5.68 17.78
CA ALA A 89 0.08 -5.67 17.70
C ALA A 89 -0.54 -6.31 18.97
N THR A 90 -1.58 -5.67 19.50
CA THR A 90 -2.28 -6.09 20.72
C THR A 90 -3.54 -6.89 20.43
N GLY A 91 -4.08 -6.77 19.21
CA GLY A 91 -5.37 -7.31 18.81
C GLY A 91 -6.53 -6.34 18.99
N ASN A 92 -6.29 -5.15 19.54
CA ASN A 92 -7.28 -4.07 19.67
C ASN A 92 -7.27 -3.10 18.47
N GLU A 93 -6.32 -3.26 17.54
CA GLU A 93 -6.22 -2.46 16.33
C GLU A 93 -7.33 -2.84 15.35
N GLU A 94 -7.99 -1.86 14.71
CA GLU A 94 -9.06 -2.06 13.73
C GLU A 94 -8.53 -2.55 12.36
N ILE A 95 -7.96 -3.76 12.35
CA ILE A 95 -7.37 -4.42 11.18
C ILE A 95 -8.13 -5.71 10.87
N HIS A 96 -8.87 -5.71 9.76
CA HIS A 96 -9.57 -6.87 9.24
C HIS A 96 -8.67 -7.66 8.28
N ILE A 97 -8.33 -8.90 8.62
CA ILE A 97 -7.36 -9.70 7.87
C ILE A 97 -8.04 -10.89 7.17
N TYR A 98 -7.90 -10.95 5.85
CA TYR A 98 -8.16 -12.15 5.06
C TYR A 98 -6.84 -12.90 4.84
N VAL A 99 -6.87 -14.22 5.00
CA VAL A 99 -5.71 -15.08 4.73
C VAL A 99 -6.17 -16.27 3.90
N GLY A 100 -5.64 -16.41 2.69
CA GLY A 100 -6.02 -17.47 1.77
C GLY A 100 -5.84 -17.05 0.31
N GLY A 101 -6.10 -17.96 -0.63
CA GLY A 101 -6.03 -17.63 -2.06
C GLY A 101 -7.12 -16.63 -2.47
N ALA A 102 -6.83 -15.81 -3.49
CA ALA A 102 -7.82 -14.88 -4.01
C ALA A 102 -9.05 -15.63 -4.59
N PRO A 103 -10.28 -15.28 -4.19
CA PRO A 103 -11.48 -15.93 -4.72
C PRO A 103 -11.69 -15.65 -6.22
N ALA A 104 -12.65 -16.36 -6.83
CA ALA A 104 -12.97 -16.20 -8.25
C ALA A 104 -13.31 -14.74 -8.61
N ASP A 105 -14.11 -14.12 -7.75
CA ASP A 105 -14.80 -12.84 -7.82
C ASP A 105 -14.22 -11.81 -6.82
N ALA A 106 -12.92 -11.89 -6.54
CA ALA A 106 -12.25 -11.12 -5.48
C ALA A 106 -12.51 -9.60 -5.54
N ILE A 107 -12.58 -9.00 -6.72
CA ILE A 107 -12.91 -7.57 -6.91
C ILE A 107 -14.32 -7.24 -6.42
N SER A 108 -15.31 -8.07 -6.76
CA SER A 108 -16.70 -7.84 -6.35
C SER A 108 -16.85 -7.98 -4.83
N GLN A 109 -16.24 -9.02 -4.27
CA GLN A 109 -16.27 -9.24 -2.82
C GLN A 109 -15.59 -8.11 -2.06
N ILE A 110 -14.39 -7.69 -2.48
CA ILE A 110 -13.68 -6.63 -1.76
C ILE A 110 -14.43 -5.30 -1.87
N LYS A 111 -15.07 -5.01 -3.01
CA LYS A 111 -15.91 -3.81 -3.17
C LYS A 111 -17.02 -3.77 -2.12
N GLY A 112 -17.79 -4.85 -1.96
CA GLY A 112 -18.84 -4.91 -0.94
C GLY A 112 -18.33 -4.78 0.50
N VAL A 113 -17.13 -5.30 0.79
CA VAL A 113 -16.50 -5.14 2.11
C VAL A 113 -16.03 -3.70 2.34
N VAL A 114 -15.40 -3.07 1.33
CA VAL A 114 -14.95 -1.68 1.40
C VAL A 114 -16.14 -0.72 1.55
N GLU A 115 -17.23 -0.92 0.82
CA GLU A 115 -18.45 -0.11 0.95
C GLU A 115 -19.06 -0.19 2.36
N LYS A 116 -18.98 -1.38 3.00
CA LYS A 116 -19.50 -1.62 4.34
C LYS A 116 -18.60 -1.05 5.43
N LEU A 117 -17.30 -1.32 5.37
CA LEU A 117 -16.34 -0.97 6.43
C LEU A 117 -15.74 0.43 6.26
N LYS A 118 -15.78 1.00 5.05
CA LYS A 118 -15.19 2.29 4.69
C LYS A 118 -13.75 2.46 5.23
N PRO A 119 -12.84 1.52 4.92
CA PRO A 119 -11.49 1.55 5.44
C PRO A 119 -10.70 2.77 4.94
N ALA A 120 -9.78 3.26 5.77
CA ALA A 120 -8.81 4.26 5.32
C ALA A 120 -7.74 3.62 4.41
N LEU A 121 -7.43 2.34 4.65
CA LEU A 121 -6.41 1.59 3.91
C LEU A 121 -6.88 0.17 3.56
N LEU A 122 -6.72 -0.20 2.28
CA LEU A 122 -6.78 -1.58 1.80
C LEU A 122 -5.39 -2.02 1.35
N VAL A 123 -4.86 -3.08 1.95
CA VAL A 123 -3.60 -3.71 1.54
C VAL A 123 -3.87 -5.01 0.77
N ILE A 124 -3.27 -5.14 -0.41
CA ILE A 124 -3.34 -6.34 -1.26
C ILE A 124 -1.93 -6.94 -1.40
N ASP A 125 -1.69 -8.09 -0.77
CA ASP A 125 -0.37 -8.70 -0.67
C ASP A 125 -0.36 -10.19 -1.10
N PRO A 126 0.16 -10.54 -2.30
CA PRO A 126 0.62 -9.66 -3.39
C PRO A 126 -0.44 -9.42 -4.47
N LEU A 127 -0.28 -8.31 -5.20
CA LEU A 127 -1.16 -7.85 -6.27
C LEU A 127 -1.50 -8.92 -7.31
N PHE A 128 -0.49 -9.64 -7.82
CA PHE A 128 -0.69 -10.57 -8.93
C PHE A 128 -1.48 -11.82 -8.55
N ARG A 129 -1.50 -12.18 -7.26
CA ARG A 129 -2.40 -13.25 -6.78
C ARG A 129 -3.85 -12.79 -6.78
N PHE A 130 -4.07 -11.52 -6.45
CA PHE A 130 -5.39 -10.92 -6.45
C PHE A 130 -5.94 -10.75 -7.87
N THR A 131 -5.14 -10.18 -8.77
CA THR A 131 -5.56 -9.89 -10.15
C THR A 131 -5.49 -11.09 -11.10
N LYS A 132 -4.83 -12.18 -10.68
CA LYS A 132 -4.59 -13.39 -11.50
C LYS A 132 -3.80 -13.12 -12.79
N VAL A 133 -3.10 -11.98 -12.85
CA VAL A 133 -2.15 -11.67 -13.93
C VAL A 133 -1.09 -12.75 -13.97
N LYS A 134 -0.90 -13.36 -15.14
CA LYS A 134 0.10 -14.42 -15.35
C LYS A 134 1.39 -13.84 -15.92
N ASP A 135 1.28 -12.87 -16.81
CA ASP A 135 2.42 -12.18 -17.37
C ASP A 135 2.41 -10.70 -17.02
N GLY A 136 3.31 -10.32 -16.10
CA GLY A 136 3.49 -8.92 -15.71
C GLY A 136 4.14 -8.06 -16.78
N ASN A 137 4.65 -8.64 -17.87
CA ASN A 137 5.24 -7.90 -18.98
C ASN A 137 4.18 -7.46 -20.01
N ASP A 138 3.00 -8.05 -19.96
CA ASP A 138 1.88 -7.63 -20.81
C ASP A 138 1.24 -6.38 -20.19
N TYR A 139 1.65 -5.22 -20.70
CA TYR A 139 1.17 -3.91 -20.29
C TYR A 139 -0.37 -3.82 -20.33
N HIS A 140 -1.01 -4.38 -21.36
CA HIS A 140 -2.47 -4.35 -21.49
C HIS A 140 -3.14 -5.21 -20.42
N GLN A 141 -2.60 -6.42 -20.17
CA GLN A 141 -3.11 -7.31 -19.13
C GLN A 141 -3.01 -6.66 -17.74
N VAL A 142 -1.87 -6.04 -17.42
CA VAL A 142 -1.68 -5.39 -16.11
C VAL A 142 -2.59 -4.16 -15.97
N THR A 143 -2.65 -3.30 -16.99
CA THR A 143 -3.48 -2.09 -16.96
C THR A 143 -4.95 -2.43 -16.78
N ASN A 144 -5.47 -3.41 -17.55
CA ASN A 144 -6.85 -3.87 -17.43
C ASN A 144 -7.15 -4.48 -16.05
N ALA A 145 -6.16 -5.15 -15.45
CA ALA A 145 -6.29 -5.72 -14.12
C ALA A 145 -6.25 -4.68 -12.99
N LEU A 146 -5.56 -3.56 -13.19
CA LEU A 146 -5.46 -2.47 -12.21
C LEU A 146 -6.70 -1.56 -12.22
N GLU A 147 -7.31 -1.35 -13.38
CA GLU A 147 -8.43 -0.42 -13.57
C GLU A 147 -9.57 -0.59 -12.53
N PRO A 148 -10.07 -1.80 -12.20
CA PRO A 148 -11.11 -1.96 -11.19
C PRO A 148 -10.65 -1.56 -9.78
N ILE A 149 -9.35 -1.71 -9.49
CA ILE A 149 -8.78 -1.37 -8.18
C ILE A 149 -8.58 0.14 -8.07
N LEU A 150 -8.13 0.79 -9.14
CA LEU A 150 -8.03 2.25 -9.23
C LEU A 150 -9.39 2.91 -9.06
N ARG A 151 -10.43 2.38 -9.70
CA ARG A 151 -11.81 2.85 -9.51
C ARG A 151 -12.29 2.64 -8.09
N LEU A 152 -12.03 1.47 -7.50
CA LEU A 152 -12.40 1.20 -6.11
C LEU A 152 -11.79 2.24 -5.16
N ALA A 153 -10.52 2.58 -5.33
CA ALA A 153 -9.84 3.60 -4.51
C ALA A 153 -10.54 4.97 -4.64
N ARG A 154 -10.73 5.44 -5.87
CA ARG A 154 -11.35 6.75 -6.16
C ARG A 154 -12.80 6.84 -5.70
N ASP A 155 -13.61 5.83 -6.00
CA ASP A 155 -15.05 5.83 -5.72
C ASP A 155 -15.34 5.77 -4.20
N THR A 156 -14.42 5.25 -3.41
CA THR A 156 -14.64 4.99 -1.97
C THR A 156 -13.81 5.88 -1.05
N GLY A 157 -12.84 6.63 -1.58
CA GLY A 157 -11.86 7.37 -0.77
C GLY A 157 -10.87 6.49 0.01
N THR A 158 -10.93 5.16 -0.17
CA THR A 158 -9.99 4.22 0.45
C THR A 158 -8.64 4.29 -0.27
N HIS A 159 -7.54 4.49 0.46
CA HIS A 159 -6.23 4.30 -0.17
C HIS A 159 -5.95 2.81 -0.38
N VAL A 160 -5.47 2.42 -1.55
CA VAL A 160 -5.14 1.02 -1.85
C VAL A 160 -3.63 0.87 -2.03
N LEU A 161 -3.00 0.08 -1.14
CA LEU A 161 -1.59 -0.31 -1.23
C LEU A 161 -1.48 -1.74 -1.78
N CYS A 162 -0.72 -1.91 -2.86
CA CYS A 162 -0.47 -3.21 -3.46
C CYS A 162 1.00 -3.62 -3.33
N VAL A 163 1.25 -4.89 -2.99
CA VAL A 163 2.61 -5.44 -2.92
C VAL A 163 2.93 -6.18 -4.22
N HIS A 164 4.05 -5.86 -4.85
CA HIS A 164 4.49 -6.49 -6.09
C HIS A 164 5.93 -7.01 -5.99
N HIS A 165 6.15 -8.24 -6.47
CA HIS A 165 7.47 -8.85 -6.54
C HIS A 165 8.07 -8.58 -7.91
N SER A 166 9.19 -7.85 -7.98
CA SER A 166 9.97 -7.82 -9.21
C SER A 166 10.60 -9.20 -9.48
N ARG A 167 10.64 -9.60 -10.76
CA ARG A 167 11.09 -10.94 -11.17
C ARG A 167 12.62 -11.10 -10.99
N LYS A 168 13.06 -12.35 -10.97
CA LYS A 168 14.46 -12.78 -10.83
C LYS A 168 15.03 -13.03 -12.23
N GLY A 169 16.03 -12.26 -12.65
CA GLY A 169 16.66 -12.42 -13.98
C GLY A 169 17.27 -11.13 -14.54
N GLU A 170 16.92 -9.99 -13.99
CA GLU A 170 17.46 -8.70 -14.43
C GLU A 170 18.74 -8.37 -13.66
N SER A 171 19.78 -8.02 -14.41
CA SER A 171 21.17 -7.80 -13.99
C SER A 171 21.29 -6.81 -12.83
N SER A 172 20.36 -5.86 -12.74
CA SER A 172 20.26 -4.88 -11.67
C SER A 172 18.82 -4.81 -11.14
N ALA A 173 18.63 -4.29 -9.92
CA ALA A 173 17.29 -3.93 -9.46
C ALA A 173 16.69 -2.77 -10.26
N GLU A 174 17.55 -2.00 -10.96
CA GLU A 174 17.22 -0.85 -11.79
C GLU A 174 16.59 -1.24 -13.13
N ASP A 175 17.04 -2.32 -13.77
CA ASP A 175 16.45 -2.82 -15.03
C ASP A 175 15.00 -3.29 -14.81
N SER A 176 14.77 -4.08 -13.74
CA SER A 176 13.43 -4.61 -13.43
C SER A 176 12.48 -3.51 -13.00
N PHE A 177 13.07 -2.49 -12.38
CA PHE A 177 12.39 -1.27 -12.04
C PHE A 177 12.00 -0.50 -13.31
N LEU A 178 12.92 -0.27 -14.27
CA LEU A 178 12.63 0.41 -15.54
C LEU A 178 11.56 -0.30 -16.39
N GLY A 179 11.57 -1.64 -16.45
CA GLY A 179 10.53 -2.40 -17.14
C GLY A 179 9.15 -2.29 -16.47
N SER A 180 9.12 -2.23 -15.14
CA SER A 180 7.89 -2.06 -14.36
C SER A 180 7.41 -0.60 -14.26
N GLN A 181 8.30 0.37 -14.45
CA GLN A 181 8.03 1.81 -14.40
C GLN A 181 7.01 2.25 -15.44
N ALA A 182 7.13 1.75 -16.68
CA ALA A 182 6.16 2.06 -17.71
C ALA A 182 4.74 1.59 -17.33
N ILE A 183 4.64 0.45 -16.63
CA ILE A 183 3.37 -0.18 -16.23
C ILE A 183 2.79 0.52 -15.00
N PHE A 184 3.64 0.84 -14.02
CA PHE A 184 3.23 1.43 -12.74
C PHE A 184 3.35 2.95 -12.69
N GLY A 185 3.83 3.63 -13.73
CA GLY A 185 3.83 5.10 -13.82
C GLY A 185 2.43 5.73 -13.82
N SER A 186 1.39 4.89 -13.90
CA SER A 186 -0.01 5.28 -13.76
C SER A 186 -0.49 5.37 -12.30
N VAL A 187 0.27 4.88 -11.32
CA VAL A 187 -0.08 4.92 -9.89
C VAL A 187 0.21 6.29 -9.27
N ASP A 188 -0.40 6.57 -8.12
CA ASP A 188 -0.20 7.85 -7.43
C ASP A 188 1.11 7.87 -6.63
N THR A 189 1.49 6.73 -6.04
CA THR A 189 2.77 6.57 -5.32
C THR A 189 3.42 5.23 -5.63
N LEU A 190 4.57 5.25 -6.29
CA LEU A 190 5.40 4.06 -6.49
C LEU A 190 6.48 4.01 -5.42
N MET A 191 6.44 3.00 -4.56
CA MET A 191 7.38 2.79 -3.46
C MET A 191 8.38 1.69 -3.80
N ILE A 192 9.66 2.00 -3.76
CA ILE A 192 10.72 1.09 -4.21
C ILE A 192 11.63 0.76 -3.06
N MET A 193 11.69 -0.52 -2.73
CA MET A 193 12.45 -1.00 -1.60
C MET A 193 13.64 -1.82 -2.07
N LYS A 194 14.83 -1.47 -1.59
CA LYS A 194 16.07 -2.21 -1.86
C LYS A 194 16.62 -2.83 -0.58
N ARG A 195 17.32 -3.95 -0.73
CA ARG A 195 18.06 -4.61 0.35
C ARG A 195 19.55 -4.43 0.07
N HIS A 196 20.24 -3.90 1.07
CA HIS A 196 21.70 -3.88 1.16
C HIS A 196 22.15 -4.93 2.18
N GLU A 197 23.46 -5.07 2.35
CA GLU A 197 24.03 -6.07 3.26
C GLU A 197 23.53 -5.91 4.70
N HIS A 198 23.53 -4.67 5.21
CA HIS A 198 23.19 -4.37 6.61
C HIS A 198 21.88 -3.62 6.80
N TYR A 199 21.34 -3.01 5.76
CA TYR A 199 20.15 -2.15 5.85
C TYR A 199 19.24 -2.31 4.62
N ARG A 200 18.10 -1.63 4.67
CA ARG A 200 17.15 -1.54 3.55
C ARG A 200 16.91 -0.07 3.27
N THR A 201 16.61 0.25 2.03
CA THR A 201 16.21 1.60 1.63
C THR A 201 14.80 1.59 1.05
N LEU A 202 14.17 2.75 1.11
CA LEU A 202 12.91 3.06 0.47
C LEU A 202 13.05 4.40 -0.26
N GLN A 203 12.62 4.45 -1.51
CA GLN A 203 12.45 5.68 -2.28
C GLN A 203 11.04 5.70 -2.88
N THR A 204 10.50 6.87 -3.20
CA THR A 204 9.22 6.97 -3.91
C THR A 204 9.31 7.81 -5.16
N ILE A 205 8.40 7.53 -6.09
CA ILE A 205 8.04 8.40 -7.20
C ILE A 205 6.56 8.70 -7.06
N GLN A 206 6.20 9.98 -6.95
CA GLN A 206 4.86 10.41 -6.61
C GLN A 206 4.24 11.27 -7.72
N ARG A 207 2.92 11.10 -7.91
CA ARG A 207 2.11 12.02 -8.72
C ARG A 207 1.77 13.30 -7.94
N TYR A 208 1.56 13.15 -6.63
CA TYR A 208 1.19 14.23 -5.73
C TYR A 208 2.25 14.33 -4.64
N GLY A 209 2.62 15.55 -4.25
CA GLY A 209 3.68 15.79 -3.26
C GLY A 209 5.09 15.59 -3.83
N ASP A 210 6.08 15.51 -2.94
CA ASP A 210 7.50 15.41 -3.29
C ASP A 210 8.04 13.99 -3.15
N ASP A 211 8.85 13.54 -4.10
CA ASP A 211 9.52 12.24 -4.03
C ASP A 211 10.29 12.05 -2.71
N LEU A 212 10.09 10.90 -2.05
CA LEU A 212 10.95 10.47 -0.97
C LEU A 212 12.28 10.02 -1.58
N PRO A 213 13.41 10.71 -1.32
CA PRO A 213 14.71 10.26 -1.78
C PRO A 213 15.06 8.92 -1.14
N GLU A 214 16.06 8.24 -1.67
CA GLU A 214 16.50 6.96 -1.11
C GLU A 214 16.85 7.08 0.39
N THR A 215 15.97 6.53 1.22
CA THR A 215 15.96 6.70 2.67
C THR A 215 16.17 5.36 3.35
N ILE A 216 17.09 5.30 4.33
CA ILE A 216 17.36 4.08 5.10
C ILE A 216 16.18 3.78 6.02
N LEU A 217 15.66 2.55 5.94
CA LEU A 217 14.63 2.06 6.85
C LEU A 217 15.26 1.59 8.16
N THR A 218 15.07 2.37 9.23
CA THR A 218 15.45 1.97 10.59
C THR A 218 14.35 1.10 11.21
N LYS A 219 14.73 0.04 11.93
CA LYS A 219 13.75 -0.68 12.75
C LYS A 219 13.32 0.26 13.88
N ARG A 220 12.02 0.55 14.00
CA ARG A 220 11.51 1.13 15.23
C ARG A 220 11.82 0.17 16.38
N ALA A 221 12.63 0.62 17.33
CA ALA A 221 12.63 0.02 18.65
C ALA A 221 11.23 0.23 19.22
N SER A 222 10.58 -0.85 19.62
CA SER A 222 9.26 -0.83 20.26
C SER A 222 9.35 -0.05 21.56
N ASN A 223 9.11 1.27 21.52
CA ASN A 223 8.91 2.10 22.71
C ASN A 223 7.51 1.85 23.29
N ARG A 224 7.33 0.68 23.91
CA ARG A 224 6.22 0.39 24.83
C ARG A 224 6.78 -0.16 26.14
N ALA A 225 7.67 0.59 26.78
CA ALA A 225 8.02 0.43 28.19
C ALA A 225 8.60 1.76 28.67
N ASN A 226 7.87 2.42 29.60
CA ASN A 226 8.29 3.47 30.54
C ASN A 226 7.24 4.59 30.73
N ASN A 227 5.97 4.21 30.89
CA ASN A 227 5.00 5.14 31.47
C ASN A 227 4.18 4.49 32.59
N ASN A 228 4.82 3.62 33.37
CA ASN A 228 4.17 2.96 34.51
C ASN A 228 5.10 2.79 35.70
N GLU A 229 5.89 3.82 36.04
CA GLU A 229 6.53 3.94 37.35
C GLU A 229 6.66 5.42 37.74
N ARG A 230 5.55 6.05 38.16
CA ARG A 230 5.51 7.12 39.18
C ARG A 230 4.14 7.09 39.85
N GLY A 231 3.99 6.12 40.76
CA GLY A 231 3.22 6.33 41.99
C GLY A 231 4.08 7.04 43.02
#